data_AF-A0AAP0BEP7-F1
#
_entry.id   AF-A0AAP0BEP7-F1
#
_cell.length_a   1.000
_cell.length_b   1.000
_cell.length_c   1.000
_cell.angle_alpha   90.00
_cell.angle_beta   90.00
_cell.angle_gamma   90.00
#
_symmetry.space_group_name_H-M   'P 1'
#
loop_
_entity.id
_entity.type
_entity.pdbx_description
1 polymer ?
#
loop_
_entity_poly.entity_id
_entity_poly.type
_entity_poly.pdbx_seq_one_letter_code
_entity_poly.pdbx_strand_id
1 'polypeptide(L)'
;MSFNKLISRFSTLHSKALEFVSTTWLDPYKEYFVSAWIDKFFHFGNSSTNRVEGGHSLLQKFLEVSIGNLTTIRKTFDQMINLQYTDIKRSFGESCIKN
;
A
#
# COMPACT_ATOMS: atom_id res chain seq x y z
N MET A 1 3.47 3.49 8.80
CA MET A 1 3.06 3.64 10.21
C MET A 1 3.76 4.89 10.68
N SER A 2 3.04 5.99 10.87
CA SER A 2 3.65 7.30 11.13
C SER A 2 4.66 7.26 12.29
N PHE A 3 5.80 7.92 12.12
CA PHE A 3 6.86 8.06 13.12
C PHE A 3 6.32 8.43 14.53
N ASN A 4 5.34 9.33 14.60
CA ASN A 4 4.72 9.74 15.88
C ASN A 4 3.98 8.59 16.57
N LYS A 5 3.39 7.67 15.80
CA LYS A 5 2.73 6.47 16.31
C LYS A 5 3.74 5.47 16.84
N LEU A 6 4.94 5.43 16.26
CA LEU A 6 6.06 4.62 16.74
C LEU A 6 6.61 5.17 18.07
N ILE A 7 6.86 6.48 18.14
CA ILE A 7 7.27 7.15 19.38
C ILE A 7 6.26 6.89 20.51
N SER A 8 4.97 7.13 20.25
CA SER A 8 3.90 6.89 21.24
C SER A 8 3.92 5.45 21.77
N ARG A 9 4.04 4.45 20.87
CA ARG A 9 4.01 3.03 21.23
C ARG A 9 5.20 2.59 22.08
N PHE A 10 6.39 3.14 21.84
CA PHE A 10 7.62 2.70 22.51
C PHE A 10 8.08 3.62 23.64
N SER A 11 7.43 4.77 23.82
CA SER A 11 7.76 5.78 24.84
C SER A 11 7.78 5.26 26.28
N THR A 12 6.90 4.32 26.64
CA THR A 12 6.71 3.87 28.02
C THR A 12 7.65 2.74 28.46
N LEU A 13 7.99 1.83 27.55
CA LEU A 13 8.78 0.63 27.86
C LEU A 13 10.23 0.71 27.33
N HIS A 14 10.50 1.58 26.35
CA HIS A 14 11.76 1.61 25.62
C HIS A 14 12.31 3.02 25.44
N SER A 15 12.12 3.90 26.43
CA SER A 15 12.55 5.30 26.39
C SER A 15 14.03 5.48 26.10
N LYS A 16 14.91 4.68 26.73
CA LYS A 16 16.36 4.72 26.49
C LYS A 16 16.74 4.30 25.07
N ALA A 17 16.05 3.31 24.50
CA ALA A 17 16.29 2.89 23.13
C ALA A 17 15.81 3.96 22.13
N LEU A 18 14.68 4.61 22.41
CA LEU A 18 14.21 5.75 21.63
C LEU A 18 15.18 6.93 21.69
N GLU A 19 15.72 7.24 22.87
CA GLU A 19 16.72 8.30 23.05
C GLU A 19 17.99 8.00 22.26
N PHE A 20 18.50 6.76 22.34
CA PHE A 20 19.66 6.32 21.57
C PHE A 20 19.43 6.43 20.06
N VAL A 21 18.30 5.89 19.57
CA VAL A 21 17.96 5.93 18.15
C VAL A 21 17.77 7.37 17.67
N SER A 22 17.14 8.22 18.49
CA SER A 22 16.92 9.62 18.12
C SER A 22 18.24 10.38 18.01
N THR A 23 19.07 10.33 19.06
CA THR A 23 20.32 11.09 19.13
C THR A 23 21.40 10.57 18.17
N THR A 24 21.46 9.26 17.96
CA THR A 24 22.52 8.63 17.15
C THR A 24 22.17 8.60 15.66
N TRP A 25 20.90 8.38 15.33
CA TRP A 25 20.49 8.09 13.95
C TRP A 25 19.53 9.13 13.38
N LEU A 26 18.47 9.48 14.11
CA LEU A 26 17.41 10.30 13.52
C LEU A 26 17.80 11.78 13.49
N ASP A 27 18.31 12.37 14.57
CA ASP A 27 18.65 13.79 14.60
C ASP A 27 19.75 14.16 13.60
N PRO A 28 20.84 13.37 13.43
CA PRO A 28 21.91 13.69 12.49
C PRO A 28 21.61 13.32 11.04
N TYR A 29 20.72 12.36 10.80
CA TYR A 29 20.51 11.78 9.45
C TYR A 29 19.03 11.72 9.03
N LYS A 30 18.12 12.48 9.66
CA LYS A 30 16.67 12.50 9.36
C LYS A 30 16.36 12.69 7.89
N GLU A 31 17.19 13.43 7.16
CA GLU A 31 17.05 13.70 5.73
C GLU A 31 17.28 12.45 4.86
N TYR A 32 18.00 11.46 5.36
CA TYR A 32 18.25 10.18 4.67
C TYR A 32 17.13 9.16 4.91
N PHE A 33 16.24 9.40 5.88
CA PHE A 33 15.10 8.54 6.15
C PHE A 33 13.86 9.02 5.39
N VAL A 34 13.71 8.49 4.19
CA VAL A 34 12.57 8.76 3.28
C VAL A 34 11.22 8.54 3.97
N SER A 35 11.11 7.54 4.84
CA SER A 35 9.89 7.24 5.61
C SER A 35 9.46 8.37 6.55
N ALA A 36 10.40 9.11 7.15
CA ALA A 36 10.11 10.24 8.04
C ALA A 36 9.47 11.44 7.29
N TRP A 37 9.67 11.50 5.97
CA TRP A 37 9.14 12.56 5.11
C TRP A 37 7.87 12.13 4.38
N ILE A 38 7.86 10.90 3.86
CA ILE A 38 6.71 10.30 3.18
C ILE A 38 5.53 10.18 4.15
N ASP A 39 5.74 9.77 5.41
CA ASP A 39 4.67 9.67 6.41
C ASP A 39 3.99 11.01 6.78
N LYS A 40 4.50 12.17 6.30
CA LYS A 40 3.82 13.47 6.45
C LYS A 40 2.65 13.66 5.49
N PHE A 41 2.62 12.92 4.39
CA PHE A 41 1.56 13.01 3.40
C PHE A 41 0.64 11.79 3.54
N PHE A 42 -0.67 12.04 3.58
CA PHE A 42 -1.65 10.97 3.80
C PHE A 42 -1.81 10.14 2.52
N HIS A 43 -1.13 9.00 2.44
CA HIS A 43 -1.15 8.16 1.23
C HIS A 43 -2.32 7.18 1.16
N PHE A 44 -3.31 7.26 2.07
CA PHE A 44 -4.41 6.29 2.18
C PHE A 44 -3.93 4.82 2.25
N GLY A 45 -2.71 4.58 2.75
CA GLY A 45 -2.11 3.23 2.78
C GLY A 45 -1.52 2.75 1.45
N ASN A 46 -1.43 3.59 0.42
CA ASN A 46 -0.86 3.25 -0.86
C ASN A 46 0.67 3.41 -0.86
N SER A 47 1.40 2.35 -0.49
CA SER A 47 2.87 2.28 -0.56
C SER A 47 3.39 1.72 -1.89
N SER A 48 2.51 1.53 -2.88
CA SER A 48 2.86 0.81 -4.11
C SER A 48 3.67 1.70 -5.04
N THR A 49 4.93 1.30 -5.29
CA THR A 49 5.82 1.97 -6.25
C THR A 49 5.39 1.82 -7.70
N ASN A 50 4.37 1.01 -8.04
CA ASN A 50 3.90 0.98 -9.41
C ASN A 50 2.47 0.39 -9.56
N ARG A 51 1.48 1.26 -9.81
CA ARG A 51 0.11 0.83 -10.19
C ARG A 51 0.09 0.00 -11.49
N VAL A 52 1.03 0.26 -12.39
CA VAL A 52 1.18 -0.45 -13.67
C VAL A 52 1.66 -1.88 -13.44
N GLU A 53 2.65 -2.10 -12.55
CA GLU A 53 3.07 -3.47 -12.19
C GLU A 53 1.99 -4.24 -11.46
N GLY A 54 1.24 -3.60 -10.56
CA GLY A 54 0.09 -4.21 -9.90
C GLY A 54 -0.99 -4.62 -10.90
N GLY A 55 -1.32 -3.74 -11.85
CA GLY A 55 -2.24 -4.03 -12.95
C GLY A 55 -1.74 -5.14 -13.87
N HIS A 56 -0.45 -5.12 -14.21
CA HIS A 56 0.20 -6.13 -15.05
C HIS A 56 0.22 -7.51 -14.38
N SER A 57 0.62 -7.59 -13.10
CA SER A 57 0.63 -8.85 -12.34
C SER A 57 -0.77 -9.45 -12.20
N LEU A 58 -1.78 -8.60 -11.98
CA LEU A 58 -3.16 -9.05 -11.91
C LEU A 58 -3.67 -9.54 -13.27
N LEU A 59 -3.40 -8.81 -14.35
CA LEU A 59 -3.75 -9.23 -15.70
C LEU A 59 -3.06 -10.55 -16.08
N GLN A 60 -1.78 -10.70 -15.74
CA GLN A 60 -1.02 -11.93 -15.95
C GLN A 60 -1.63 -13.11 -15.19
N LYS A 61 -2.11 -12.90 -13.96
CA LYS A 61 -2.82 -13.91 -13.17
C LYS A 61 -4.15 -14.33 -13.83
N PHE A 62 -4.88 -13.39 -14.42
CA PHE A 62 -6.15 -13.68 -15.10
C PHE A 62 -5.96 -14.34 -16.46
N LEU A 63 -4.84 -14.10 -17.14
CA LEU A 63 -4.57 -14.69 -18.45
C LEU A 63 -4.19 -16.18 -18.34
N GLU A 64 -3.60 -16.63 -17.23
CA GLU A 64 -3.17 -18.02 -16.92
C GLU A 64 -2.27 -18.72 -17.96
N VAL A 65 -2.12 -18.17 -19.16
CA VAL A 65 -1.34 -18.68 -20.30
C VAL A 65 -0.67 -17.51 -21.03
N SER A 66 0.57 -17.69 -21.48
CA SER A 66 1.30 -16.65 -22.24
C SER A 66 0.96 -16.61 -23.74
N ILE A 67 -0.02 -17.41 -24.19
CA ILE A 67 -0.40 -17.56 -25.59
C ILE A 67 -1.92 -17.51 -25.71
N GLY A 68 -2.46 -16.30 -25.86
CA GLY A 68 -3.86 -16.05 -26.15
C GLY A 68 -4.00 -15.10 -27.33
N ASN A 69 -4.95 -15.36 -28.23
CA ASN A 69 -5.26 -14.39 -29.29
C ASN A 69 -5.84 -13.10 -28.69
N LEU A 70 -5.81 -12.00 -29.44
CA LEU A 70 -6.28 -10.68 -28.96
C LEU A 70 -7.74 -10.71 -28.46
N THR A 71 -8.57 -11.59 -29.03
CA THR A 71 -9.96 -11.77 -28.62
C THR A 71 -10.06 -12.37 -27.21
N THR A 72 -9.22 -13.35 -26.87
CA THR A 72 -9.14 -13.92 -25.52
C THR A 72 -8.66 -12.87 -24.54
N ILE A 73 -7.59 -12.15 -24.86
CA ILE A 73 -7.04 -11.09 -23.98
C ILE A 73 -8.09 -10.03 -23.68
N ARG A 74 -8.84 -9.58 -24.69
CA ARG A 74 -9.92 -8.60 -24.50
C ARG A 74 -11.02 -9.12 -23.58
N LYS A 75 -11.49 -10.36 -23.78
CA LYS A 75 -12.51 -10.96 -22.91
C LYS A 75 -12.05 -11.07 -21.46
N THR A 76 -10.79 -11.50 -21.25
CA THR A 76 -10.19 -11.58 -19.92
C THR A 76 -10.07 -10.20 -19.27
N PHE A 77 -9.69 -9.17 -20.04
CA PHE A 77 -9.63 -7.80 -19.55
C PHE A 77 -11.02 -7.28 -19.14
N ASP A 78 -12.03 -7.49 -19.97
CA ASP A 78 -13.41 -7.11 -19.67
C ASP A 78 -13.92 -7.82 -18.41
N GLN A 79 -13.60 -9.11 -18.23
CA GLN A 79 -13.93 -9.86 -17.01
C GLN A 79 -13.22 -9.31 -15.77
N MET A 80 -11.91 -9.04 -15.87
CA MET A 80 -11.10 -8.50 -14.79
C MET A 80 -11.64 -7.14 -14.31
N ILE A 81 -11.97 -6.23 -15.24
CA ILE A 81 -12.54 -4.91 -14.92
C ILE A 81 -13.89 -5.05 -14.23
N ASN A 82 -14.77 -5.91 -14.73
CA ASN A 82 -16.09 -6.13 -14.12
C ASN A 82 -15.99 -6.70 -12.69
N LEU A 83 -15.04 -7.61 -12.45
CA LEU A 83 -14.78 -8.16 -11.12
C LEU A 83 -14.27 -7.08 -10.16
N GLN A 84 -13.27 -6.29 -10.56
CA GLN A 84 -12.76 -5.18 -9.75
C GLN A 84 -13.87 -4.17 -9.42
N TYR A 85 -14.69 -3.81 -10.42
CA TYR A 85 -15.82 -2.89 -10.21
C TYR A 85 -16.83 -3.45 -9.21
N THR A 86 -17.16 -4.74 -9.31
CA THR A 86 -18.09 -5.41 -8.40
C THR A 86 -17.53 -5.47 -6.98
N ASP A 87 -16.25 -5.76 -6.82
CA ASP A 87 -15.56 -5.84 -5.53
C ASP A 87 -15.49 -4.48 -4.84
N ILE A 88 -15.19 -3.43 -5.59
CA ILE A 88 -15.22 -2.05 -5.10
C ILE A 88 -16.63 -1.70 -4.64
N LYS A 89 -17.65 -1.93 -5.48
CA LYS A 89 -19.05 -1.63 -5.14
C LYS A 89 -19.51 -2.38 -3.90
N ARG A 90 -19.14 -3.66 -3.77
CA ARG A 90 -19.44 -4.51 -2.62
C ARG A 90 -18.75 -4.01 -1.35
N SER A 91 -17.45 -3.72 -1.41
CA SER A 91 -16.70 -3.24 -0.24
C SER A 91 -17.23 -1.89 0.26
N PHE A 92 -17.61 -0.97 -0.64
CA PHE A 92 -18.32 0.25 -0.28
C PHE A 92 -19.66 -0.05 0.41
N GLY A 93 -20.50 -0.90 -0.16
CA GLY A 93 -21.78 -1.29 0.45
C GLY A 93 -21.63 -1.88 1.85
N GLU A 94 -20.68 -2.80 2.04
CA GLU A 94 -20.37 -3.41 3.34
C GLU A 94 -19.86 -2.38 4.36
N SER A 95 -19.06 -1.40 3.93
CA SER A 95 -18.57 -0.32 4.80
C SER A 95 -19.70 0.60 5.28
N CYS A 96 -20.74 0.80 4.46
CA CYS A 96 -21.90 1.62 4.82
C CYS A 96 -22.87 0.92 5.79
N ILE A 97 -22.89 -0.41 5.82
CA ILE A 97 -23.78 -1.20 6.70
C ILE A 97 -23.18 -1.39 8.09
N LYS A 98 -21.86 -1.22 8.26
CA LYS A 98 -21.14 -1.46 9.52
C LYS A 98 -21.04 -0.22 10.45
N ASN A 99 -21.89 0.79 10.27
CA ASN A 99 -22.01 1.94 11.19
C ASN A 99 -23.31 1.88 12.00
#